data_AF-A0A2K8SCT7-F1
#
_entry.id   AF-A0A2K8SCT7-F1
#
_cell.length_a   1.000
_cell.length_b   1.000
_cell.length_c   1.000
_cell.angle_alpha   90.00
_cell.angle_beta   90.00
_cell.angle_gamma   90.00
#
_symmetry.space_group_name_H-M   'P 1'
#
loop_
_entity.id
_entity.type
_entity.pdbx_description
1 polymer ?
#
loop_
_entity_poly.entity_id
_entity_poly.type
_entity_poly.pdbx_seq_one_letter_code
_entity_poly.pdbx_strand_id
1 'polypeptide(L)'
;MKKVFYSFDYDDNWKVQQVRNIGVVTNENVVEPSKWETVKRSGNEAIKNWINKEINNSDVVVVLIGQYTYNSRWVKYEIQYALNSGKKIIGIHINNLGDKYGRKCLTGNSPFNEINDYRARSIEIFNPSISNALNEIKSILLKL
;
A
#
# COMPACT_ATOMS: atom_id res chain seq x y z
N MET A 1 1.10 12.77 15.16
CA MET A 1 1.59 11.57 14.45
C MET A 1 0.78 11.41 13.18
N LYS A 2 1.40 11.21 12.02
CA LYS A 2 0.64 11.11 10.76
C LYS A 2 -0.08 9.77 10.66
N LYS A 3 -1.32 9.80 10.20
CA LYS A 3 -2.12 8.60 9.93
C LYS A 3 -1.78 8.11 8.52
N VAL A 4 -1.39 6.85 8.38
CA VAL A 4 -0.99 6.26 7.11
C VAL A 4 -2.00 5.22 6.67
N PHE A 5 -2.47 5.33 5.43
CA PHE A 5 -3.22 4.27 4.78
C PHE A 5 -2.28 3.42 3.91
N TYR A 6 -2.24 2.12 4.15
CA TYR A 6 -1.44 1.18 3.36
C TYR A 6 -2.30 0.53 2.28
N SER A 7 -1.98 0.84 1.02
CA SER A 7 -2.54 0.21 -0.16
C SER A 7 -1.61 -0.91 -0.64
N PHE A 8 -2.13 -2.12 -0.83
CA PHE A 8 -1.34 -3.28 -1.24
C PHE A 8 -2.24 -4.37 -1.84
N ASP A 9 -1.63 -5.27 -2.60
CA ASP A 9 -2.34 -6.47 -3.06
C ASP A 9 -2.41 -7.52 -1.94
N TYR A 10 -3.55 -8.20 -1.80
CA TYR A 10 -3.75 -9.14 -0.70
C TYR A 10 -2.76 -10.30 -0.72
N ASP A 11 -2.24 -10.70 -1.89
CA ASP A 11 -1.24 -11.77 -1.99
C ASP A 11 0.11 -11.36 -1.37
N ASP A 12 0.36 -10.06 -1.24
CA ASP A 12 1.54 -9.50 -0.58
C ASP A 12 1.36 -9.35 0.95
N ASN A 13 0.23 -9.76 1.53
CA ASN A 13 -0.08 -9.57 2.95
C ASN A 13 1.07 -10.00 3.88
N TRP A 14 1.74 -11.12 3.62
CA TRP A 14 2.86 -11.57 4.47
C TRP A 14 4.04 -10.56 4.51
N LYS A 15 4.39 -9.99 3.37
CA LYS A 15 5.44 -8.96 3.28
C LYS A 15 4.99 -7.67 3.97
N VAL A 16 3.72 -7.32 3.79
CA VAL A 16 3.11 -6.16 4.43
C VAL A 16 3.08 -6.29 5.96
N GLN A 17 2.85 -7.49 6.51
CA GLN A 17 2.95 -7.71 7.95
C GLN A 17 4.35 -7.40 8.50
N GLN A 18 5.42 -7.69 7.75
CA GLN A 18 6.78 -7.30 8.17
C GLN A 18 6.94 -5.78 8.24
N VAL A 19 6.41 -5.05 7.25
CA VAL A 19 6.40 -3.57 7.22
C VAL A 19 5.55 -2.99 8.36
N ARG A 20 4.52 -3.71 8.81
CA ARG A 20 3.70 -3.29 9.95
C ARG A 20 4.41 -3.53 11.29
N ASN A 21 5.06 -4.68 11.44
CA ASN A 21 5.70 -5.09 12.68
C ASN A 21 6.93 -4.26 13.06
N ILE A 22 7.50 -3.47 12.13
CA ILE A 22 8.59 -2.53 12.47
C ILE A 22 8.14 -1.33 13.32
N GLY A 23 6.84 -1.16 13.59
CA GLY A 23 6.32 -0.32 14.67
C GLY A 23 6.49 1.19 14.47
N VAL A 24 6.66 1.63 13.23
CA VAL A 24 7.05 3.01 12.91
C VAL A 24 5.87 3.99 12.86
N VAL A 25 4.67 3.51 12.55
CA VAL A 25 3.50 4.37 12.32
C VAL A 25 2.27 3.78 13.01
N THR A 26 1.44 4.62 13.65
CA THR A 26 0.17 4.18 14.23
C THR A 26 -0.75 3.68 13.14
N ASN A 27 -1.02 2.39 13.19
CA ASN A 27 -1.93 1.70 12.30
C ASN A 27 -3.30 1.68 12.97
N GLU A 28 -4.02 2.81 13.02
CA GLU A 28 -5.33 2.85 13.69
C GLU A 28 -6.39 2.04 12.94
N ASN A 29 -6.19 1.81 11.63
CA ASN A 29 -7.17 1.13 10.80
C ASN A 29 -6.59 -0.15 10.19
N VAL A 30 -6.28 -1.11 11.07
CA VAL A 30 -6.04 -2.48 10.65
C VAL A 30 -7.37 -3.03 10.12
N VAL A 31 -7.41 -3.31 8.83
CA VAL A 31 -8.36 -4.29 8.32
C VAL A 31 -7.82 -5.63 8.71
N GLU A 32 -8.37 -6.19 9.77
CA GLU A 32 -8.21 -7.62 10.01
C GLU A 32 -8.67 -8.37 8.76
N PRO A 33 -7.99 -9.46 8.35
CA PRO A 33 -8.42 -10.28 7.22
C PRO A 33 -9.92 -10.61 7.27
N SER A 34 -10.45 -10.89 8.46
CA SER A 34 -11.87 -11.07 8.77
C SER A 34 -12.74 -9.89 8.33
N LYS A 35 -12.36 -8.66 8.73
CA LYS A 35 -13.06 -7.42 8.39
C LYS A 35 -13.03 -7.15 6.88
N TRP A 36 -11.92 -7.46 6.22
CA TRP A 36 -11.81 -7.34 4.76
C TRP A 36 -12.73 -8.32 4.04
N GLU A 37 -12.79 -9.56 4.50
CA GLU A 37 -13.70 -10.57 3.95
C GLU A 37 -15.16 -10.19 4.15
N THR A 38 -15.52 -9.63 5.31
CA THR A 38 -16.86 -9.09 5.55
C THR A 38 -17.19 -7.96 4.57
N VAL A 39 -16.29 -6.99 4.41
CA VAL A 39 -16.48 -5.86 3.48
C VAL A 39 -16.55 -6.34 2.02
N LYS A 40 -15.76 -7.35 1.63
CA LYS A 40 -15.86 -7.99 0.31
C LYS A 40 -17.23 -8.61 0.05
N ARG A 41 -17.82 -9.26 1.07
CA ARG A 41 -19.15 -9.88 0.98
C ARG A 41 -20.29 -8.86 0.88
N SER A 42 -20.05 -7.62 1.34
CA SER A 42 -21.04 -6.53 1.28
C SER A 42 -21.16 -5.84 -0.09
N GLY A 43 -20.37 -6.26 -1.09
CA GLY A 43 -20.47 -5.78 -2.47
C GLY A 43 -19.54 -4.59 -2.81
N ASN A 44 -19.44 -4.28 -4.10
CA ASN A 44 -18.46 -3.30 -4.62
C ASN A 44 -18.63 -1.90 -4.02
N GLU A 45 -19.87 -1.45 -3.78
CA GLU A 45 -20.15 -0.11 -3.25
C GLU A 45 -19.75 0.02 -1.78
N ALA A 46 -20.03 -1.01 -0.97
CA ALA A 46 -19.59 -1.06 0.42
C ALA A 46 -18.07 -0.99 0.53
N ILE A 47 -17.35 -1.71 -0.34
CA ILE A 47 -15.87 -1.68 -0.39
C ILE A 47 -15.37 -0.28 -0.74
N LYS A 48 -15.95 0.38 -1.76
CA LYS A 48 -15.60 1.75 -2.13
C LYS A 48 -15.82 2.73 -0.98
N ASN A 49 -16.99 2.69 -0.35
CA ASN A 49 -17.32 3.58 0.76
C ASN A 49 -16.38 3.38 1.95
N TRP A 50 -16.05 2.13 2.24
CA TRP A 50 -15.08 1.79 3.26
C TRP A 50 -13.68 2.33 2.93
N ILE A 51 -13.15 2.07 1.72
CA ILE A 51 -11.86 2.62 1.24
C ILE A 51 -11.84 4.14 1.35
N ASN A 52 -12.89 4.81 0.88
CA ASN A 52 -12.99 6.27 0.88
C ASN A 52 -12.89 6.83 2.28
N LYS A 53 -13.59 6.21 3.24
CA LYS A 53 -13.54 6.60 4.66
C LYS A 53 -12.13 6.44 5.22
N GLU A 54 -11.46 5.33 4.93
CA GLU A 54 -10.10 5.08 5.42
C GLU A 54 -9.08 6.07 4.86
N ILE A 55 -9.12 6.32 3.54
CA ILE A 55 -8.22 7.28 2.89
C ILE A 55 -8.48 8.68 3.46
N ASN A 56 -9.73 9.08 3.68
CA ASN A 56 -10.05 10.39 4.24
C ASN A 56 -9.51 10.57 5.65
N ASN A 57 -9.50 9.50 6.46
CA ASN A 57 -8.93 9.47 7.80
C ASN A 57 -7.40 9.36 7.84
N SER A 58 -6.73 9.28 6.68
CA SER A 58 -5.27 9.23 6.57
C SER A 58 -4.68 10.54 6.07
N ASP A 59 -3.46 10.86 6.47
CA ASP A 59 -2.69 11.99 5.96
C ASP A 59 -1.90 11.61 4.70
N VAL A 60 -1.41 10.36 4.66
CA VAL A 60 -0.55 9.84 3.60
C VAL A 60 -1.04 8.45 3.18
N VAL A 61 -1.06 8.21 1.87
CA VAL A 61 -1.29 6.90 1.26
C VAL A 61 0.06 6.31 0.86
N VAL A 62 0.39 5.14 1.41
CA VAL A 62 1.59 4.39 1.05
C VAL A 62 1.17 3.17 0.25
N VAL A 63 1.58 3.11 -1.02
CA VAL A 63 1.35 1.96 -1.88
C VAL A 63 2.54 1.01 -1.77
N LEU A 64 2.32 -0.18 -1.22
CA LEU A 64 3.33 -1.24 -1.12
C LEU A 64 3.27 -2.11 -2.38
N ILE A 65 4.33 -2.01 -3.19
CA ILE A 65 4.37 -2.54 -4.56
C ILE A 65 5.13 -3.87 -4.58
N GLY A 66 4.38 -4.96 -4.62
CA GLY A 66 4.88 -6.30 -4.94
C GLY A 66 4.85 -6.59 -6.44
N GLN A 67 5.00 -7.85 -6.81
CA GLN A 67 5.16 -8.26 -8.21
C GLN A 67 3.90 -8.00 -9.06
N TYR A 68 2.72 -8.24 -8.49
CA TYR A 68 1.44 -8.21 -9.21
C TYR A 68 0.51 -7.09 -8.75
N THR A 69 0.97 -6.19 -7.87
CA THR A 69 0.15 -5.13 -7.28
C THR A 69 -0.48 -4.21 -8.34
N TYR A 70 0.20 -4.00 -9.46
CA TYR A 70 -0.31 -3.22 -10.58
C TYR A 70 -1.61 -3.79 -11.21
N ASN A 71 -1.92 -5.07 -11.03
CA ASN A 71 -3.15 -5.68 -11.53
C ASN A 71 -4.34 -5.50 -10.59
N SER A 72 -4.12 -5.06 -9.35
CA SER A 72 -5.17 -5.02 -8.34
C SER A 72 -6.16 -3.88 -8.62
N ARG A 73 -7.42 -4.23 -8.90
CA ARG A 73 -8.49 -3.26 -9.13
C ARG A 73 -8.69 -2.29 -7.96
N TRP A 74 -8.47 -2.77 -6.74
CA TRP A 74 -8.67 -1.99 -5.52
C TRP A 74 -7.51 -1.02 -5.28
N VAL A 75 -6.27 -1.46 -5.52
CA VAL A 75 -5.11 -0.55 -5.48
C VAL A 75 -5.27 0.57 -6.50
N LYS A 76 -5.71 0.27 -7.73
CA LYS A 76 -5.99 1.31 -8.74
C LYS A 76 -7.06 2.30 -8.26
N TYR A 77 -8.14 1.80 -7.65
CA TYR A 77 -9.19 2.63 -7.09
C TYR A 77 -8.70 3.52 -5.93
N GLU A 78 -7.93 2.95 -5.00
CA GLU A 78 -7.33 3.65 -3.85
C GLU A 78 -6.43 4.80 -4.31
N ILE A 79 -5.56 4.55 -5.29
CA ILE A 79 -4.68 5.58 -5.86
C ILE A 79 -5.50 6.70 -6.51
N GLN A 80 -6.48 6.35 -7.35
CA GLN A 80 -7.32 7.37 -8.01
C GLN A 80 -8.11 8.21 -7.01
N TYR A 81 -8.68 7.58 -5.98
CA TYR A 81 -9.40 8.29 -4.93
C TYR A 81 -8.47 9.20 -4.12
N ALA A 82 -7.29 8.71 -3.74
CA ALA A 82 -6.29 9.49 -3.01
C ALA A 82 -5.83 10.73 -3.80
N LEU A 83 -5.60 10.58 -5.11
CA LEU A 83 -5.27 11.71 -6.01
C LEU A 83 -6.40 12.74 -6.06
N ASN A 84 -7.65 12.29 -6.15
CA ASN A 84 -8.81 13.17 -6.20
C ASN A 84 -9.06 13.88 -4.86
N SER A 85 -8.75 13.21 -3.75
CA SER A 85 -8.85 13.76 -2.40
C SER A 85 -7.62 14.58 -1.97
N GLY A 86 -6.67 14.84 -2.87
CA GLY A 86 -5.48 15.64 -2.60
C GLY A 86 -4.53 15.05 -1.55
N LYS A 87 -4.59 13.74 -1.33
CA LYS A 87 -3.74 13.05 -0.36
C LYS A 87 -2.32 12.93 -0.90
N LYS A 88 -1.32 13.00 -0.01
CA LYS A 88 0.06 12.67 -0.37
C LYS A 88 0.14 11.16 -0.62
N ILE A 89 0.76 10.77 -1.72
CA ILE A 89 0.95 9.36 -2.11
C ILE A 89 2.45 9.09 -2.28
N ILE A 90 2.91 7.95 -1.78
CA ILE A 90 4.23 7.41 -2.12
C ILE A 90 4.13 5.93 -2.48
N GLY A 91 5.02 5.45 -3.34
CA GLY A 91 5.19 4.02 -3.64
C GLY A 91 6.42 3.46 -2.92
N ILE A 92 6.34 2.23 -2.42
CA ILE A 92 7.47 1.51 -1.86
C ILE A 92 7.47 0.09 -2.40
N HIS A 93 8.52 -0.30 -3.11
CA HIS A 93 8.68 -1.68 -3.52
C HIS A 93 8.95 -2.59 -2.31
N ILE A 94 8.23 -3.71 -2.26
CA ILE A 94 8.36 -4.72 -1.19
C ILE A 94 8.84 -6.07 -1.72
N ASN A 95 9.26 -6.14 -2.99
CA ASN A 95 9.67 -7.40 -3.63
C ASN A 95 10.91 -8.04 -2.99
N ASN A 96 11.73 -7.23 -2.32
CA ASN A 96 12.92 -7.67 -1.59
C ASN A 96 12.62 -8.20 -0.18
N LEU A 97 11.36 -8.13 0.29
CA LEU A 97 10.90 -8.78 1.51
C LEU A 97 10.54 -10.24 1.21
N GLY A 98 10.95 -11.14 2.10
CA GLY A 98 10.63 -12.56 1.98
C GLY A 98 9.14 -12.81 2.20
N ASP A 99 8.56 -13.74 1.44
CA ASP A 99 7.25 -14.31 1.75
C ASP A 99 7.31 -15.24 2.98
N LYS A 100 6.24 -16.01 3.22
CA LYS A 100 6.17 -16.99 4.33
C LYS A 100 7.23 -18.10 4.27
N TYR A 101 7.87 -18.30 3.12
CA TYR A 101 8.96 -19.24 2.90
C TYR A 101 10.32 -18.55 2.78
N GLY A 102 10.41 -17.24 3.04
CA GLY A 102 11.62 -16.45 2.88
C GLY A 102 11.99 -16.14 1.42
N ARG A 103 11.09 -16.41 0.46
CA ARG A 103 11.36 -16.19 -0.96
C ARG A 103 11.08 -14.74 -1.33
N LYS A 104 12.00 -14.14 -2.07
CA LYS A 104 11.85 -12.80 -2.67
C LYS A 104 11.21 -12.93 -4.04
N CYS A 105 10.58 -11.86 -4.53
CA CYS A 105 9.98 -11.84 -5.85
C CYS A 105 10.65 -10.81 -6.76
N LEU A 106 10.37 -10.90 -8.05
CA LEU A 106 10.79 -9.89 -9.01
C LEU A 106 10.11 -8.55 -8.71
N THR A 107 10.77 -7.46 -9.08
CA THR A 107 10.18 -6.12 -9.01
C THR A 107 8.97 -6.06 -9.94
N GLY A 108 7.81 -5.71 -9.39
CA GLY A 108 6.58 -5.53 -10.17
C GLY A 108 6.55 -4.20 -10.89
N ASN A 109 5.65 -4.08 -11.87
CA ASN A 109 5.38 -2.80 -12.51
C ASN A 109 4.79 -1.80 -11.50
N SER A 110 5.05 -0.52 -11.73
CA SER A 110 4.44 0.55 -10.95
C SER A 110 2.93 0.58 -11.19
N PRO A 111 2.07 0.50 -10.15
CA PRO A 111 0.62 0.66 -10.30
C PRO A 111 0.26 2.07 -10.78
N PHE A 112 1.13 3.07 -10.59
CA PHE A 112 0.89 4.44 -11.02
C PHE A 112 0.90 4.59 -12.54
N ASN A 113 1.58 3.69 -13.27
CA ASN A 113 1.58 3.69 -14.73
C ASN A 113 0.23 3.26 -15.31
N GLU A 114 -0.57 2.54 -14.52
CA GLU A 114 -1.90 2.04 -14.90
C GLU A 114 -3.02 3.07 -14.66
N ILE A 115 -2.69 4.22 -14.08
CA ILE A 115 -3.65 5.28 -13.77
C ILE A 115 -3.67 6.29 -14.89
N ASN A 116 -4.85 6.54 -15.47
CA ASN A 116 -5.03 7.54 -16.50
C ASN A 116 -5.13 8.96 -15.90
N ASP A 117 -4.12 9.35 -15.13
CA ASP A 117 -3.99 10.65 -14.48
C ASP A 117 -2.51 11.07 -14.51
N TYR A 118 -2.21 12.25 -15.05
CA TYR A 118 -0.83 12.71 -15.18
C TYR A 118 -0.13 12.91 -13.83
N ARG A 119 -0.90 13.19 -12.76
CA ARG A 119 -0.38 13.36 -11.40
C ARG A 119 0.26 12.09 -10.87
N ALA A 120 -0.22 10.93 -11.31
CA ALA A 120 0.33 9.63 -10.92
C ALA A 120 1.80 9.44 -11.35
N ARG A 121 2.22 10.09 -12.45
CA ARG A 121 3.59 10.01 -12.97
C ARG A 121 4.62 10.76 -12.10
N SER A 122 4.14 11.67 -11.24
CA SER A 122 5.00 12.45 -10.34
C SER A 122 5.11 11.84 -8.94
N ILE A 123 4.48 10.69 -8.69
CA ILE A 123 4.53 10.02 -7.40
C ILE A 123 5.92 9.40 -7.21
N GLU A 124 6.55 9.73 -6.08
CA GLU A 124 7.85 9.18 -5.70
C GLU A 124 7.72 7.69 -5.37
N ILE A 125 8.60 6.88 -5.96
CA ILE A 125 8.67 5.43 -5.75
C ILE A 125 10.03 5.08 -5.17
N PHE A 126 10.02 4.49 -3.98
CA PHE A 126 11.21 3.99 -3.32
C PHE A 126 11.44 2.53 -3.68
N ASN A 127 12.70 2.17 -3.94
CA ASN A 127 13.12 0.80 -4.21
C ASN A 127 14.18 0.34 -3.18
N PRO A 128 13.75 -0.18 -2.02
CA PRO A 128 14.65 -0.61 -0.95
C PRO A 128 15.62 -1.70 -1.40
N SER A 129 16.88 -1.65 -0.94
CA SER A 129 17.92 -2.59 -1.35
C SER A 129 17.67 -4.04 -0.91
N ILE A 130 18.18 -5.00 -1.68
CA ILE A 130 18.03 -6.44 -1.41
C ILE A 130 18.59 -6.82 -0.02
N SER A 131 19.68 -6.20 0.40
CA SER A 131 20.40 -6.51 1.64
C SER A 131 19.80 -5.85 2.88
N ASN A 132 19.05 -4.75 2.73
CA ASN A 132 18.62 -3.92 3.87
C ASN A 132 17.18 -3.38 3.75
N ALA A 133 16.35 -4.01 2.93
CA ALA A 133 15.02 -3.53 2.57
C ALA A 133 14.18 -3.05 3.76
N LEU A 134 14.08 -3.85 4.83
CA LEU A 134 13.22 -3.56 5.98
C LEU A 134 13.65 -2.29 6.75
N ASN A 135 14.96 -2.06 6.90
CA ASN A 135 15.48 -0.86 7.57
C ASN A 135 15.36 0.38 6.69
N GLU A 136 15.52 0.25 5.38
CA GLU A 136 15.29 1.34 4.44
C GLU A 136 13.81 1.75 4.41
N ILE A 137 12.90 0.77 4.38
CA ILE A 137 11.45 1.01 4.51
C ILE A 137 11.16 1.73 5.83
N LYS A 138 11.73 1.28 6.94
CA LYS A 138 11.61 1.95 8.24
C LYS A 138 12.06 3.41 8.18
N SER A 139 13.21 3.68 7.57
CA SER A 139 13.75 5.04 7.40
C SER A 139 12.86 5.93 6.55
N ILE A 140 12.28 5.39 5.47
CA ILE A 140 11.31 6.10 4.62
C ILE A 140 10.05 6.44 5.43
N LEU A 141 9.48 5.48 6.14
CA LEU A 141 8.26 5.67 6.93
C LEU A 141 8.45 6.67 8.09
N LEU A 142 9.65 6.74 8.70
CA LEU A 142 9.97 7.72 9.74
C LEU A 142 10.01 9.17 9.23
N LYS A 143 10.20 9.38 7.93
CA LYS A 143 10.27 10.71 7.30
C LYS A 143 8.91 11.20 6.78
N LEU A 144 7.86 10.39 6.93
CA LEU A 144 6.52 10.73 6.49
C LEU A 144 5.93 11.87 7.30
#